data_AF-A0A5E8AHT6-F1
#
_entry.id   AF-A0A5E8AHT6-F1
#
_cell.length_a   1.000
_cell.length_b   1.000
_cell.length_c   1.000
_cell.angle_alpha   90.00
_cell.angle_beta   90.00
_cell.angle_gamma   90.00
#
_symmetry.space_group_name_H-M   'P 1'
#
loop_
_entity.id
_entity.type
_entity.pdbx_description
1 polymer ?
#
loop_
_entity_poly.entity_id
_entity_poly.type
_entity_poly.pdbx_seq_one_letter_code
_entity_poly.pdbx_strand_id
1 'polypeptide(L)'
;METQEIIMYAVIIIACVAPVVWFARTASSKSRLILKSIKAVTGKLPAQYDVWTDRGMAFDAATHRLVFVNNSQPEVITQVIQADEIIDAHVLVNGKKAADSKKTIDPANVNTIVLQLICSSKDNGEILLSFFDVNSDGPFHANIHYQLARKWKKTILERPVLNHA
;
A
#
# COMPACT_ATOMS: atom_id res chain seq x y z
N MET A 1 -1.72 -6.02 52.47
CA MET A 1 -0.82 -6.50 51.40
C MET A 1 -1.55 -6.61 50.06
N GLU A 2 -2.83 -6.97 50.06
CA GLU A 2 -3.63 -7.21 48.84
C GLU A 2 -3.91 -5.97 47.96
N THR A 3 -4.07 -4.77 48.54
CA THR A 3 -4.42 -3.57 47.77
C THR A 3 -3.27 -3.01 46.94
N GLN A 4 -2.02 -3.13 47.40
CA GLN A 4 -0.86 -2.64 46.65
C GLN A 4 -0.53 -3.53 45.44
N GLU A 5 -0.72 -4.85 45.56
CA GLU A 5 -0.53 -5.78 44.46
C GLU A 5 -1.58 -5.57 43.36
N ILE A 6 -2.85 -5.38 43.72
CA ILE A 6 -3.93 -5.10 42.75
C ILE A 6 -3.66 -3.81 41.97
N ILE A 7 -3.19 -2.74 42.64
CA ILE A 7 -2.84 -1.48 41.97
C ILE A 7 -1.67 -1.69 41.00
N MET A 8 -0.66 -2.46 41.38
CA MET A 8 0.48 -2.76 40.52
C MET A 8 0.05 -3.53 39.25
N TYR A 9 -0.80 -4.55 39.39
CA TYR A 9 -1.33 -5.29 38.23
C TYR A 9 -2.20 -4.40 37.33
N ALA A 10 -3.03 -3.53 37.91
CA ALA A 10 -3.86 -2.60 37.15
C ALA A 10 -3.01 -1.61 36.33
N VAL A 11 -1.93 -1.08 36.92
CA VAL A 11 -1.00 -0.17 36.22
C VAL A 11 -0.29 -0.89 35.06
N ILE A 12 0.15 -2.13 35.24
CA ILE A 12 0.79 -2.92 34.18
C ILE A 12 -0.19 -3.18 33.03
N ILE A 13 -1.44 -3.54 33.33
CA ILE A 13 -2.46 -3.77 32.30
C ILE A 13 -2.72 -2.49 31.50
N ILE A 14 -2.89 -1.35 32.17
CA ILE A 14 -3.11 -0.07 31.48
C ILE A 14 -1.89 0.30 30.63
N ALA A 15 -0.68 0.13 31.15
CA ALA A 15 0.56 0.41 30.44
C ALA A 15 0.73 -0.46 29.19
N CYS A 16 0.24 -1.70 29.19
CA CYS A 16 0.29 -2.59 28.02
C CYS A 16 -0.85 -2.34 27.02
N VAL A 17 -2.07 -2.08 27.50
CA VAL A 17 -3.25 -1.97 26.63
C VAL A 17 -3.38 -0.59 26.00
N ALA A 18 -3.06 0.48 26.74
CA ALA A 18 -3.23 1.85 26.24
C ALA A 18 -2.42 2.15 24.97
N PRO A 19 -1.13 1.76 24.85
CA PRO A 19 -0.37 1.95 23.61
C PRO A 19 -0.98 1.19 22.44
N VAL A 20 -1.40 -0.06 22.66
CA VAL A 20 -2.01 -0.90 21.61
C VAL A 20 -3.29 -0.27 21.07
N VAL A 21 -4.17 0.21 21.96
CA VAL A 21 -5.42 0.88 21.56
C VAL A 21 -5.14 2.20 20.84
N TRP A 22 -4.13 2.96 21.26
CA TRP A 22 -3.71 4.18 20.60
C TRP A 22 -3.18 3.92 19.18
N PHE A 23 -2.32 2.92 19.00
CA PHE A 23 -1.82 2.49 17.69
C PHE A 23 -2.96 2.03 16.77
N ALA A 24 -3.92 1.26 17.29
CA ALA A 24 -5.07 0.82 16.51
C ALA A 24 -5.95 2.01 16.04
N ARG A 25 -6.21 2.99 16.91
CA ARG A 25 -6.98 4.19 16.56
C ARG A 25 -6.29 5.06 15.51
N THR A 26 -4.99 5.27 15.66
CA THR A 26 -4.21 6.08 14.70
C THR A 26 -4.15 5.40 13.33
N ALA A 27 -3.90 4.10 13.27
CA ALA A 27 -3.94 3.33 12.02
C ALA A 27 -5.31 3.41 11.31
N SER A 28 -6.41 3.32 12.08
CA SER A 28 -7.77 3.47 11.55
C SER A 28 -8.06 4.88 11.01
N SER A 29 -7.50 5.92 11.62
CA SER A 29 -7.65 7.30 11.15
C SER A 29 -6.95 7.51 9.80
N LYS A 30 -5.71 7.02 9.68
CA LYS A 30 -4.92 7.18 8.45
C LYS A 30 -5.52 6.43 7.26
N SER A 31 -6.02 5.21 7.46
CA SER A 31 -6.68 4.45 6.40
C SER A 31 -7.96 5.14 5.91
N ARG A 32 -8.75 5.74 6.81
CA ARG A 32 -9.93 6.53 6.43
C ARG A 32 -9.58 7.73 5.56
N LEU A 33 -8.47 8.41 5.84
CA LEU A 33 -8.00 9.53 5.01
C LEU A 33 -7.64 9.07 3.60
N ILE A 34 -6.87 8.00 3.47
CA ILE A 34 -6.50 7.41 2.17
C ILE A 34 -7.76 7.02 1.38
N LEU A 35 -8.71 6.34 2.02
CA LEU A 35 -9.97 5.96 1.38
C LEU A 35 -10.82 7.16 0.97
N LYS A 36 -10.83 8.22 1.77
CA LYS A 36 -11.50 9.48 1.44
C LYS A 36 -10.86 10.12 0.20
N SER A 37 -9.54 10.14 0.11
CA SER A 37 -8.81 10.67 -1.06
C SER A 37 -9.06 9.84 -2.32
N ILE A 38 -9.08 8.51 -2.21
CA ILE A 38 -9.47 7.63 -3.32
C ILE A 38 -10.90 7.97 -3.77
N LYS A 39 -11.86 8.00 -2.83
CA LYS A 39 -13.27 8.31 -3.13
C LYS A 39 -13.45 9.69 -3.75
N ALA A 40 -12.63 10.68 -3.39
CA ALA A 40 -12.69 12.01 -3.98
C ALA A 40 -12.36 11.99 -5.48
N VAL A 41 -11.48 11.08 -5.93
CA VAL A 41 -11.12 10.92 -7.36
C VAL A 41 -12.14 10.08 -8.11
N THR A 42 -12.53 8.95 -7.53
CA THR A 42 -13.35 7.94 -8.21
C THR A 42 -14.85 8.17 -7.99
N GLY A 43 -15.25 9.13 -7.14
CA GLY A 43 -16.62 9.40 -6.72
C GLY A 43 -17.21 8.34 -5.77
N LYS A 44 -16.83 7.08 -5.95
CA LYS A 44 -17.23 5.92 -5.13
C LYS A 44 -16.01 5.09 -4.72
N LEU A 45 -16.15 4.25 -3.70
CA LEU A 45 -15.07 3.33 -3.36
C LEU A 45 -14.96 2.24 -4.47
N PRO A 46 -13.78 2.05 -5.08
CA PRO A 46 -13.60 1.03 -6.11
C PRO A 46 -13.69 -0.39 -5.53
N ALA A 47 -14.02 -1.36 -6.38
CA ALA A 47 -14.17 -2.75 -5.97
C ALA A 47 -12.84 -3.41 -5.55
N GLN A 48 -11.72 -2.95 -6.12
CA GLN A 48 -10.38 -3.41 -5.76
C GLN A 48 -9.57 -2.24 -5.21
N TYR A 49 -9.24 -2.31 -3.93
CA TYR A 49 -8.33 -1.38 -3.27
C TYR A 49 -7.54 -2.11 -2.19
N ASP A 50 -6.33 -1.63 -1.93
CA ASP A 50 -5.54 -2.03 -0.79
C ASP A 50 -4.98 -0.76 -0.13
N VAL A 51 -4.94 -0.77 1.20
CA VAL A 51 -4.33 0.30 2.01
C VAL A 51 -3.29 -0.34 2.91
N TRP A 52 -2.08 0.22 2.92
CA TRP A 52 -0.98 -0.28 3.72
C TRP A 52 -0.15 0.88 4.25
N THR A 53 0.17 0.83 5.54
CA THR A 53 0.96 1.86 6.21
C THR A 53 0.33 3.25 5.96
N ASP A 54 1.01 4.11 5.21
CA ASP A 54 0.61 5.45 4.81
C ASP A 54 0.39 5.53 3.28
N ARG A 55 0.05 4.42 2.63
CA ARG A 55 -0.12 4.35 1.18
C ARG A 55 -1.37 3.57 0.82
N GLY A 56 -1.93 3.83 -0.36
CA GLY A 56 -3.07 3.10 -0.86
C GLY A 56 -3.11 3.07 -2.36
N MET A 57 -3.73 2.03 -2.89
CA MET A 57 -3.87 1.82 -4.30
C MET A 57 -5.25 1.29 -4.60
N ALA A 58 -5.81 1.75 -5.70
CA ALA A 58 -7.17 1.44 -6.10
C ALA A 58 -7.26 1.32 -7.61
N PHE A 59 -8.07 0.37 -8.07
CA PHE A 59 -8.43 0.23 -9.47
C PHE A 59 -9.93 0.45 -9.65
N ASP A 60 -10.26 1.49 -10.38
CA ASP A 60 -11.63 1.76 -10.79
C ASP A 60 -11.90 1.16 -12.16
N ALA A 61 -12.57 0.01 -12.16
CA ALA A 61 -12.97 -0.69 -13.38
C ALA A 61 -13.96 0.10 -14.24
N ALA A 62 -14.74 1.03 -13.66
CA ALA A 62 -15.71 1.81 -14.44
C ALA A 62 -15.01 2.88 -15.30
N THR A 63 -13.92 3.46 -14.80
CA THR A 63 -13.18 4.52 -15.48
C THR A 63 -11.84 4.05 -16.05
N HIS A 64 -11.49 2.77 -15.85
CA HIS A 64 -10.18 2.19 -16.21
C HIS A 64 -9.01 2.96 -15.59
N ARG A 65 -9.19 3.50 -14.38
CA ARG A 65 -8.18 4.31 -13.70
C ARG A 65 -7.52 3.57 -12.56
N LEU A 66 -6.21 3.69 -12.50
CA LEU A 66 -5.40 3.29 -11.36
C LEU A 66 -5.07 4.53 -10.53
N VAL A 67 -5.45 4.51 -9.27
CA VAL A 67 -5.22 5.60 -8.32
C VAL A 67 -4.20 5.13 -7.30
N PHE A 68 -3.11 5.88 -7.15
CA PHE A 68 -2.11 5.66 -6.13
C PHE A 68 -2.02 6.89 -5.21
N VAL A 69 -2.09 6.62 -3.90
CA VAL A 69 -2.04 7.62 -2.85
C VAL A 69 -0.86 7.31 -1.95
N ASN A 70 0.04 8.27 -1.79
CA ASN A 70 1.10 8.24 -0.80
C ASN A 70 0.86 9.37 0.21
N ASN A 71 0.42 8.99 1.41
CA ASN A 71 0.05 9.86 2.52
C ASN A 71 1.27 10.46 3.25
N SER A 72 2.47 10.40 2.65
CA SER A 72 3.61 11.25 3.06
C SER A 72 3.22 12.74 3.05
N GLN A 73 2.19 13.12 2.27
CA GLN A 73 1.48 14.39 2.37
C GLN A 73 -0.04 14.15 2.37
N PRO A 74 -0.78 14.46 3.45
CA PRO A 74 -2.11 13.89 3.70
C PRO A 74 -3.29 14.37 2.84
N GLU A 75 -3.05 15.16 1.78
CA GLU A 75 -4.11 15.73 0.93
C GLU A 75 -3.86 15.58 -0.58
N VAL A 76 -2.76 14.95 -0.98
CA VAL A 76 -2.37 14.91 -2.40
C VAL A 76 -2.52 13.48 -2.93
N ILE A 77 -3.49 13.30 -3.83
CA ILE A 77 -3.47 12.15 -4.74
C ILE A 77 -2.14 12.22 -5.47
N THR A 78 -1.30 11.22 -5.24
CA THR A 78 0.06 11.27 -5.77
C THR A 78 0.02 11.04 -7.27
N GLN A 79 -0.79 10.06 -7.74
CA GLN A 79 -0.88 9.73 -9.16
C GLN A 79 -2.26 9.14 -9.53
N VAL A 80 -2.78 9.54 -10.70
CA VAL A 80 -3.92 8.92 -11.38
C VAL A 80 -3.45 8.52 -12.77
N ILE A 81 -3.56 7.23 -13.09
CA ILE A 81 -2.97 6.63 -14.28
C ILE A 81 -4.09 5.94 -15.06
N GLN A 82 -4.15 6.16 -16.37
CA GLN A 82 -5.06 5.41 -17.22
C GLN A 82 -4.50 4.01 -17.44
N ALA A 83 -5.23 2.99 -16.99
CA ALA A 83 -4.75 1.61 -17.05
C ALA A 83 -4.57 1.12 -18.49
N ASP A 84 -5.31 1.71 -19.44
CA ASP A 84 -5.19 1.39 -20.87
C ASP A 84 -3.87 1.88 -21.49
N GLU A 85 -3.23 2.88 -20.87
CA GLU A 85 -1.91 3.38 -21.29
C GLU A 85 -0.77 2.51 -20.77
N ILE A 86 -1.02 1.63 -19.79
CA ILE A 86 0.00 0.75 -19.22
C ILE A 86 0.22 -0.43 -20.16
N ILE A 87 1.43 -0.50 -20.70
CA ILE A 87 1.91 -1.57 -21.59
C ILE A 87 2.48 -2.73 -20.78
N ASP A 88 3.24 -2.41 -19.72
CA ASP A 88 3.92 -3.42 -18.91
C ASP A 88 4.11 -2.92 -17.47
N ALA A 89 4.38 -3.85 -16.55
CA ALA A 89 4.62 -3.57 -15.15
C ALA A 89 5.69 -4.50 -14.55
N HIS A 90 6.57 -3.94 -13.73
CA HIS A 90 7.65 -4.66 -13.08
C HIS A 90 7.76 -4.32 -11.61
N VAL A 91 8.01 -5.34 -10.79
CA VAL A 91 8.37 -5.12 -9.39
C VAL A 91 9.89 -4.96 -9.33
N LEU A 92 10.35 -3.82 -8.82
CA LEU A 92 11.76 -3.53 -8.58
C LEU A 92 12.06 -3.69 -7.09
N VAL A 93 13.12 -4.42 -6.77
CA VAL A 93 13.67 -4.56 -5.41
C VAL A 93 15.07 -3.96 -5.44
N ASN A 94 15.31 -2.95 -4.61
CA ASN A 94 16.55 -2.15 -4.63
C ASN A 94 16.90 -1.64 -6.03
N GLY A 95 15.89 -1.20 -6.80
CA GLY A 95 16.04 -0.72 -8.18
C GLY A 95 16.26 -1.80 -9.25
N LYS A 96 16.32 -3.08 -8.87
CA LYS A 96 16.51 -4.20 -9.82
C LYS A 96 15.20 -4.95 -10.04
N LYS A 97 14.90 -5.31 -11.30
CA LYS A 97 13.74 -6.14 -11.63
C LYS A 97 13.79 -7.45 -10.84
N ALA A 98 12.74 -7.70 -10.07
CA ALA A 98 12.56 -8.96 -9.37
C ALA A 98 12.17 -10.04 -10.38
N ALA A 99 12.71 -11.25 -10.20
CA ALA A 99 12.32 -12.38 -11.03
C ALA A 99 10.88 -12.78 -10.72
N ASP A 100 10.06 -13.00 -11.76
CA ASP A 100 8.63 -13.33 -11.59
C ASP A 100 8.40 -14.65 -10.84
N SER A 101 9.36 -15.58 -10.93
CA SER A 101 9.36 -16.85 -10.19
C SER A 101 9.64 -16.70 -8.70
N LYS A 102 10.25 -15.58 -8.28
CA LYS A 102 10.67 -15.37 -6.89
C LYS A 102 9.47 -14.99 -6.04
N LYS A 103 9.04 -15.93 -5.19
CA LYS A 103 7.87 -15.73 -4.29
C LYS A 103 8.18 -14.88 -3.08
N THR A 104 9.39 -14.93 -2.53
CA THR A 104 9.78 -14.20 -1.33
C THR A 104 11.12 -13.51 -1.54
N ILE A 105 11.37 -12.46 -0.76
CA ILE A 105 12.63 -11.74 -0.72
C ILE A 105 13.23 -11.85 0.68
N ASP A 106 14.56 -11.73 0.76
CA ASP A 106 15.26 -11.69 2.03
C ASP A 106 15.06 -10.29 2.64
N PRO A 107 14.28 -10.15 3.73
CA PRO A 107 13.95 -8.85 4.30
C PRO A 107 15.18 -8.11 4.83
N ALA A 108 16.26 -8.83 5.21
CA ALA A 108 17.48 -8.20 5.72
C ALA A 108 18.24 -7.40 4.66
N ASN A 109 18.01 -7.71 3.38
CA ASN A 109 18.75 -7.13 2.25
C ASN A 109 17.88 -6.24 1.35
N VAL A 110 16.72 -5.79 1.85
CA VAL A 110 15.75 -5.01 1.07
C VAL A 110 15.66 -3.60 1.64
N ASN A 111 16.05 -2.64 0.82
CA ASN A 111 15.94 -1.21 1.11
C ASN A 111 14.66 -0.64 0.52
N THR A 112 14.33 -0.99 -0.73
CA THR A 112 13.15 -0.43 -1.43
C THR A 112 12.42 -1.48 -2.26
N ILE A 113 11.11 -1.31 -2.35
CA ILE A 113 10.25 -2.06 -3.28
C ILE A 113 9.40 -1.06 -4.04
N VAL A 114 9.47 -1.11 -5.36
CA VAL A 114 8.78 -0.18 -6.26
C VAL A 114 8.05 -0.98 -7.32
N LEU A 115 6.82 -0.60 -7.64
CA LEU A 115 6.12 -1.06 -8.83
C LEU A 115 6.34 -0.04 -9.95
N GLN A 116 7.12 -0.43 -10.93
CA GLN A 116 7.37 0.33 -12.16
C GLN A 116 6.29 0.00 -13.17
N LEU A 117 5.64 1.02 -13.73
CA LEU A 117 4.66 0.91 -14.79
C LEU A 117 5.23 1.55 -16.04
N ILE A 118 5.19 0.83 -17.16
CA ILE A 118 5.65 1.30 -18.45
C ILE A 118 4.43 1.74 -19.24
N CYS A 119 4.38 3.03 -19.59
CA CYS A 119 3.23 3.65 -20.25
C CYS A 119 3.52 3.98 -21.72
N SER A 120 2.49 3.93 -22.56
CA SER A 120 2.58 4.20 -24.00
C SER A 120 2.72 5.68 -24.36
N SER A 121 2.46 6.57 -23.41
CA SER A 121 2.49 8.01 -23.61
C SER A 121 3.93 8.54 -23.82
N LYS A 122 4.08 9.46 -24.77
CA LYS A 122 5.37 10.02 -25.22
C LYS A 122 6.11 10.88 -24.18
N ASP A 123 5.43 11.36 -23.15
CA ASP A 123 5.99 12.36 -22.22
C ASP A 123 6.39 11.83 -20.83
N ASN A 124 6.10 10.56 -20.50
CA ASN A 124 6.61 9.89 -19.29
C ASN A 124 6.46 8.38 -19.46
N GLY A 125 7.48 7.76 -20.04
CA GLY A 125 7.45 6.32 -20.36
C GLY A 125 7.44 5.41 -19.14
N GLU A 126 7.77 5.93 -17.95
CA GLU A 126 7.86 5.13 -16.73
C GLU A 126 7.28 5.86 -15.52
N ILE A 127 6.47 5.13 -14.76
CA ILE A 127 5.85 5.59 -13.53
C ILE A 127 6.30 4.69 -12.39
N LEU A 128 6.84 5.27 -11.32
CA LEU A 128 7.36 4.54 -10.17
C LEU A 128 6.43 4.70 -8.95
N LEU A 129 5.84 3.60 -8.50
CA LEU A 129 4.99 3.55 -7.32
C LEU A 129 5.75 2.90 -6.16
N SER A 130 6.07 3.66 -5.11
CA SER A 130 6.81 3.12 -3.96
C SER A 130 5.88 2.31 -3.04
N PHE A 131 6.21 1.03 -2.85
CA PHE A 131 5.47 0.12 -1.96
C PHE A 131 6.13 -0.03 -0.60
N PHE A 132 7.46 0.07 -0.56
CA PHE A 132 8.27 -0.10 0.65
C PHE A 132 9.55 0.74 0.60
N ASP A 133 9.87 1.35 1.73
CA ASP A 133 11.17 1.94 2.03
C ASP A 133 11.57 1.56 3.46
N VAL A 134 12.73 0.91 3.62
CA VAL A 134 13.22 0.44 4.93
C VAL A 134 13.35 1.57 5.95
N ASN A 135 13.62 2.79 5.49
CA ASN A 135 13.77 3.96 6.36
C ASN A 135 12.42 4.44 6.92
N SER A 136 11.32 4.25 6.18
CA SER A 136 9.98 4.65 6.61
C SER A 136 9.20 3.52 7.26
N ASP A 137 9.33 2.30 6.73
CA ASP A 137 8.44 1.17 7.02
C ASP A 137 9.09 0.13 7.97
N GLY A 138 10.39 0.22 8.18
CA GLY A 138 11.17 -0.73 8.98
C GLY A 138 11.40 -2.08 8.28
N PRO A 139 12.34 -2.90 8.75
CA PRO A 139 12.82 -4.07 8.00
C PRO A 139 11.84 -5.26 7.99
N PHE A 140 10.89 -5.31 8.91
CA PHE A 140 10.10 -6.52 9.17
C PHE A 140 8.92 -6.76 8.22
N HIS A 141 8.62 -5.81 7.32
CA HIS A 141 7.44 -5.87 6.46
C HIS A 141 7.74 -6.00 4.96
N ALA A 142 9.00 -6.08 4.56
CA ALA A 142 9.42 -6.12 3.15
C ALA A 142 8.70 -7.21 2.33
N ASN A 143 8.55 -8.43 2.88
CA ASN A 143 7.86 -9.52 2.17
C ASN A 143 6.37 -9.25 1.93
N ILE A 144 5.69 -8.58 2.87
CA ILE A 144 4.26 -8.25 2.72
C ILE A 144 4.09 -7.26 1.58
N HIS A 145 4.90 -6.19 1.58
CA HIS A 145 4.88 -5.17 0.53
C HIS A 145 5.30 -5.73 -0.83
N TYR A 146 6.23 -6.70 -0.86
CA TYR A 146 6.61 -7.41 -2.08
C TYR A 146 5.46 -8.21 -2.68
N GLN A 147 4.73 -8.99 -1.87
CA GLN A 147 3.56 -9.72 -2.35
C GLN A 147 2.47 -8.77 -2.83
N LEU A 148 2.30 -7.64 -2.15
CA LEU A 148 1.33 -6.63 -2.54
C LEU A 148 1.68 -6.01 -3.90
N ALA A 149 2.95 -5.65 -4.12
CA ALA A 149 3.41 -5.14 -5.42
C ALA A 149 3.20 -6.18 -6.54
N ARG A 150 3.43 -7.47 -6.27
CA ARG A 150 3.16 -8.55 -7.23
C ARG A 150 1.69 -8.74 -7.51
N LYS A 151 0.84 -8.67 -6.48
CA LYS A 151 -0.63 -8.71 -6.63
C LYS A 151 -1.07 -7.59 -7.57
N TRP A 152 -0.61 -6.36 -7.35
CA TRP A 152 -0.96 -5.22 -8.17
C TRP A 152 -0.40 -5.30 -9.59
N LYS A 153 0.85 -5.75 -9.78
CA LYS A 153 1.38 -6.08 -11.12
C LYS A 153 0.41 -7.00 -11.87
N LYS A 154 0.00 -8.09 -11.22
CA LYS A 154 -0.93 -9.08 -11.79
C LYS A 154 -2.28 -8.45 -12.13
N THR A 155 -2.89 -7.73 -11.18
CA THR A 155 -4.17 -7.04 -11.38
C THR A 155 -4.16 -6.06 -12.55
N ILE A 156 -3.07 -5.29 -12.71
CA ILE A 156 -2.93 -4.30 -13.77
C ILE A 156 -2.78 -4.97 -15.14
N LEU A 157 -1.96 -6.02 -15.23
CA LEU A 157 -1.68 -6.70 -16.50
C LEU A 157 -2.82 -7.62 -16.95
N GLU A 158 -3.44 -8.33 -16.01
CA GLU A 158 -4.54 -9.23 -16.31
C GLU A 158 -5.87 -8.51 -16.51
N ARG A 159 -5.92 -7.20 -16.17
CA ARG A 159 -7.09 -6.30 -16.23
C ARG A 159 -8.39 -7.05 -15.94
N PRO A 160 -8.89 -7.08 -14.69
CA PRO A 160 -10.08 -7.87 -14.36
C PRO A 160 -11.21 -7.49 -15.32
N VAL A 161 -11.48 -8.37 -16.29
CA VAL A 161 -12.62 -8.25 -17.19
C VAL A 161 -13.82 -8.29 -16.26
N LEU A 162 -14.62 -7.23 -16.29
CA LEU A 162 -15.88 -7.17 -15.57
C LEU A 162 -16.77 -8.30 -16.10
N ASN A 163 -16.64 -9.49 -15.53
CA ASN A 163 -17.69 -10.50 -15.57
C ASN A 163 -18.80 -9.97 -14.67
N HIS A 164 -19.63 -9.11 -15.23
CA HIS A 164 -20.96 -8.84 -14.70
C HIS A 164 -21.76 -10.14 -14.86
N ALA A 165 -21.94 -10.86 -13.75
CA ALA A 165 -23.12 -11.70 -13.54
C ALA A 165 -24.25 -10.84 -12.98
#